data_AF-A0A261AWQ5-F1
#
_entry.id   AF-A0A261AWQ5-F1
#
_cell.length_a   1.000
_cell.length_b   1.000
_cell.length_c   1.000
_cell.angle_alpha   90.00
_cell.angle_beta   90.00
_cell.angle_gamma   90.00
#
_symmetry.space_group_name_H-M   'P 1'
#
loop_
_entity.id
_entity.type
_entity.pdbx_description
1 polymer ?
#
loop_
_entity_poly.entity_id
_entity_poly.type
_entity_poly.pdbx_seq_one_letter_code
_entity_poly.pdbx_strand_id
1 'polypeptide(L)'
;KMSTQNHWKHTWPCAQIFSEFLCANREKIEGKSVLEIGAGATGVCGLTAAKLGAKRVLMTDHPKLDVALQTLQRNVEANVIIASDVFFDPSTFRPLVDTFAQLLIKFEHAVIYFAYQQRDDSWTLAPYLSKYPFLRVELTRRIETDNETIDIFTMTKESLGLYAGIEGGATGSKLVIIDAATNRQYTSSTRGTNFFLTDYTVVCQRIATWIQEVFVAEGLEIRDLRALGLGLSGAEDEEFNRKFVEEFRRNHGKSITENFYLTSDSVMTLLANFPAEENGIVLIAGTGSSCRMKRRDGVVKGAGGWGHQMLFDAEDGFITDFNTDVIKELLFKHYSITDKTRILDFLYSNFEKHKIADFTVSLATRLDDVAISEVFRRAGDILGRHVRTVAKHLSEEDRKVLHIVQIGGVFQSWPALQNGFVNALSGSGTHKIIMYEPCDSPAVGAAVLAAKERNGIYLEQKVKKNVLREIDL
;
A
#
# COMPACT_ATOMS: atom_id res chain seq x y z
N LYS A 1 39.04 -2.40 -13.05
CA LYS A 1 40.40 -2.11 -12.55
C LYS A 1 40.23 -1.24 -11.31
N MET A 2 40.50 -1.76 -10.10
CA MET A 2 40.55 -0.91 -8.90
C MET A 2 41.61 0.16 -9.13
N SER A 3 41.24 1.43 -8.98
CA SER A 3 42.19 2.53 -9.12
C SER A 3 43.24 2.38 -8.01
N THR A 4 44.50 2.22 -8.40
CA THR A 4 45.67 2.21 -7.51
C THR A 4 46.07 3.64 -7.17
N GLN A 5 45.12 4.55 -7.02
CA GLN A 5 45.44 5.95 -6.73
C GLN A 5 45.45 6.16 -5.21
N ASN A 6 46.59 6.63 -4.71
CA ASN A 6 46.85 7.00 -3.31
C ASN A 6 46.02 8.22 -2.83
N HIS A 7 44.86 8.48 -3.42
CA HIS A 7 44.09 9.71 -3.25
C HIS A 7 43.67 9.98 -1.80
N TRP A 8 43.43 8.94 -1.00
CA TRP A 8 43.09 9.06 0.42
C TRP A 8 44.20 9.71 1.28
N LYS A 9 45.44 9.80 0.80
CA LYS A 9 46.59 10.33 1.56
C LYS A 9 46.70 11.85 1.57
N HIS A 10 45.95 12.54 0.71
CA HIS A 10 46.02 13.99 0.57
C HIS A 10 44.69 14.63 0.97
N THR A 11 44.72 15.88 1.42
CA THR A 11 43.48 16.64 1.64
C THR A 11 42.80 16.86 0.30
N TRP A 12 41.55 16.41 0.19
CA TRP A 12 40.75 16.61 -1.00
C TRP A 12 40.33 18.08 -1.13
N PRO A 13 40.29 18.65 -2.34
CA PRO A 13 39.84 20.02 -2.56
C PRO A 13 38.46 20.31 -1.95
N CYS A 14 37.51 19.39 -2.12
CA CYS A 14 36.21 19.44 -1.46
C CYS A 14 36.30 19.52 0.07
N ALA A 15 37.22 18.79 0.70
CA ALA A 15 37.36 18.83 2.16
C ALA A 15 37.87 20.19 2.65
N GLN A 16 38.72 20.87 1.88
CA GLN A 16 39.17 22.24 2.19
C GLN A 16 38.00 23.22 2.09
N ILE A 17 37.35 23.25 0.92
CA ILE A 17 36.25 24.17 0.63
C ILE A 17 35.06 23.93 1.56
N PHE A 18 34.75 22.67 1.86
CA PHE A 18 33.70 22.34 2.80
C PHE A 18 34.05 22.79 4.23
N SER A 19 35.31 22.70 4.63
CA SER A 19 35.76 23.21 5.93
C SER A 19 35.67 24.74 6.02
N GLU A 20 35.96 25.47 4.94
CA GLU A 20 35.72 26.92 4.87
C GLU A 20 34.24 27.25 5.01
N PHE A 21 33.37 26.47 4.37
CA PHE A 21 31.93 26.59 4.55
C PHE A 21 31.54 26.35 6.03
N LEU A 22 32.08 25.33 6.70
CA LEU A 22 31.82 25.10 8.13
C LEU A 22 32.27 26.30 8.97
N CYS A 23 33.45 26.86 8.71
CA CYS A 23 33.96 28.05 9.40
C CYS A 23 33.02 29.25 9.26
N ALA A 24 32.43 29.44 8.08
CA ALA A 24 31.46 30.50 7.82
C ALA A 24 30.07 30.25 8.44
N ASN A 25 29.80 29.04 8.92
CA ASN A 25 28.50 28.62 9.47
C ASN A 25 28.66 27.93 10.84
N ARG A 26 29.45 28.55 11.72
CA ARG A 26 29.80 28.00 13.05
C ARG A 26 28.57 27.58 13.86
N GLU A 27 27.47 28.31 13.76
CA GLU A 27 26.21 28.06 14.45
C GLU A 27 25.60 26.69 14.11
N LYS A 28 25.94 26.11 12.95
CA LYS A 28 25.51 24.77 12.55
C LYS A 28 26.27 23.67 13.30
N ILE A 29 27.42 24.00 13.91
CA ILE A 29 28.39 23.04 14.46
C ILE A 29 28.56 23.20 15.97
N GLU A 30 28.55 24.43 16.47
CA GLU A 30 28.82 24.73 17.88
C GLU A 30 27.86 23.97 18.82
N GLY A 31 28.43 23.29 19.81
CA GLY A 31 27.70 22.48 20.78
C GLY A 31 27.12 21.16 20.23
N LYS A 32 27.28 20.86 18.94
CA LYS A 32 26.76 19.63 18.32
C LYS A 32 27.73 18.46 18.46
N SER A 33 27.18 17.25 18.44
CA SER A 33 27.96 16.03 18.21
C SER A 33 28.04 15.78 16.70
N VAL A 34 29.27 15.66 16.19
CA VAL A 34 29.58 15.58 14.76
C VAL A 34 30.17 14.23 14.40
N LEU A 35 29.68 13.65 13.31
CA LEU A 35 30.25 12.45 12.68
C LEU A 35 30.79 12.81 11.29
N GLU A 36 32.06 12.54 11.03
CA GLU A 36 32.65 12.62 9.69
C GLU A 36 32.72 11.24 9.01
N ILE A 37 32.18 11.16 7.81
CA ILE A 37 32.18 9.97 6.95
C ILE A 37 33.16 10.19 5.79
N GLY A 38 34.09 9.25 5.61
CA GLY A 38 35.12 9.34 4.58
C GLY A 38 36.14 10.43 4.92
N ALA A 39 36.68 10.39 6.14
CA ALA A 39 37.57 11.42 6.67
C ALA A 39 38.90 11.56 5.90
N GLY A 40 39.27 10.57 5.09
CA GLY A 40 40.60 10.48 4.49
C GLY A 40 41.68 10.29 5.56
N ALA A 41 42.94 10.37 5.14
CA ALA A 41 44.06 10.41 6.09
C ALA A 41 44.11 11.71 6.91
N THR A 42 43.39 12.76 6.49
CA THR A 42 43.59 14.11 7.01
C THR A 42 42.50 14.57 7.98
N GLY A 43 41.28 14.03 7.90
CA GLY A 43 40.17 14.33 8.82
C GLY A 43 39.86 15.82 8.96
N VAL A 44 40.09 16.59 7.90
CA VAL A 44 40.12 18.06 7.98
C VAL A 44 38.76 18.62 8.38
N CYS A 45 37.65 18.05 7.89
CA CYS A 45 36.33 18.57 8.21
C CYS A 45 35.97 18.30 9.68
N GLY A 46 36.30 17.13 10.22
CA GLY A 46 36.08 16.81 11.63
C GLY A 46 37.01 17.62 12.56
N LEU A 47 38.27 17.84 12.18
CA LEU A 47 39.19 18.70 12.94
C LEU A 47 38.66 20.14 12.95
N THR A 48 38.18 20.63 11.82
CA THR A 48 37.52 21.94 11.69
C THR A 48 36.31 22.01 12.61
N ALA A 49 35.43 21.00 12.59
CA ALA A 49 34.27 20.96 13.46
C ALA A 49 34.63 21.01 14.95
N ALA A 50 35.67 20.28 15.37
CA ALA A 50 36.18 20.32 16.75
C ALA A 50 36.65 21.74 17.12
N LYS A 51 37.33 22.43 16.22
CA LYS A 51 37.81 23.81 16.44
C LYS A 51 36.69 24.84 16.47
N LEU A 52 35.58 24.60 15.78
CA LEU A 52 34.39 25.46 15.78
C LEU A 52 33.48 25.25 16.99
N GLY A 53 33.89 24.41 17.95
CA GLY A 53 33.16 24.21 19.20
C GLY A 53 32.17 23.05 19.18
N ALA A 54 32.32 22.09 18.27
CA ALA A 54 31.58 20.83 18.38
C ALA A 54 31.83 20.18 19.75
N LYS A 55 30.76 19.73 20.40
CA LYS A 55 30.81 19.05 21.71
C LYS A 55 31.60 17.74 21.63
N ARG A 56 31.45 17.02 20.50
CA ARG A 56 32.12 15.76 20.23
C ARG A 56 32.32 15.61 18.73
N VAL A 57 33.45 15.05 18.32
CA VAL A 57 33.72 14.69 16.92
C VAL A 57 34.15 13.23 16.85
N LEU A 58 33.58 12.50 15.89
CA LEU A 58 33.95 11.15 15.52
C LEU A 58 34.27 11.12 14.03
N MET A 59 35.38 10.48 13.65
CA MET A 59 35.82 10.37 12.25
C MET A 59 35.85 8.91 11.82
N THR A 60 35.42 8.63 10.59
CA THR A 60 35.36 7.29 10.02
C THR A 60 35.87 7.26 8.58
N ASP A 61 36.42 6.12 8.14
CA ASP A 61 36.91 5.91 6.77
C ASP A 61 36.88 4.39 6.39
N HIS A 62 37.30 4.06 5.17
CA HIS A 62 37.19 2.73 4.55
C HIS A 62 38.25 1.73 5.03
N PRO A 63 37.86 0.48 5.35
CA PRO A 63 38.78 -0.66 5.08
C PRO A 63 38.13 -1.96 4.56
N LYS A 64 36.88 -1.94 4.05
CA LYS A 64 35.93 -3.08 3.81
C LYS A 64 34.96 -3.36 4.99
N LEU A 65 34.11 -2.36 5.29
CA LEU A 65 32.67 -2.39 5.59
C LEU A 65 31.96 -3.14 6.75
N ASP A 66 32.60 -3.75 7.76
CA ASP A 66 31.87 -4.20 8.99
C ASP A 66 32.12 -3.33 10.23
N VAL A 67 33.33 -2.78 10.36
CA VAL A 67 33.74 -1.99 11.54
C VAL A 67 33.07 -0.61 11.57
N ALA A 68 32.79 -0.03 10.39
CA ALA A 68 32.10 1.26 10.29
C ALA A 68 30.66 1.17 10.82
N LEU A 69 29.90 0.14 10.44
CA LEU A 69 28.53 -0.07 10.90
C LEU A 69 28.44 -0.33 12.41
N GLN A 70 29.37 -1.10 12.98
CA GLN A 70 29.44 -1.32 14.43
C GLN A 70 29.85 -0.05 15.20
N THR A 71 30.69 0.80 14.61
CA THR A 71 31.12 2.08 15.21
C THR A 71 29.98 3.12 15.18
N LEU A 72 29.19 3.14 14.11
CA LEU A 72 27.95 3.94 14.00
C LEU A 72 26.84 3.40 14.92
N GLN A 73 26.84 2.09 15.20
CA GLN A 73 25.93 1.50 16.18
C GLN A 73 26.27 1.88 17.62
N ARG A 74 27.56 1.97 17.95
CA ARG A 74 28.09 2.22 19.31
C ARG A 74 28.23 3.70 19.69
N ASN A 75 28.13 4.62 18.74
CA ASN A 75 28.18 6.06 19.00
C ASN A 75 26.78 6.69 18.81
N VAL A 76 26.21 7.18 19.91
CA VAL A 76 24.91 7.88 20.00
C VAL A 76 25.21 9.19 20.75
N GLU A 77 24.76 10.41 20.42
CA GLU A 77 23.80 10.97 19.45
C GLU A 77 24.56 11.90 18.49
N ALA A 78 24.65 11.63 17.18
CA ALA A 78 25.13 12.64 16.24
C ALA A 78 23.97 13.59 15.92
N ASN A 79 24.21 14.90 15.96
CA ASN A 79 23.25 15.90 15.49
C ASN A 79 23.63 16.43 14.11
N VAL A 80 24.90 16.28 13.72
CA VAL A 80 25.42 16.68 12.41
C VAL A 80 26.30 15.55 11.88
N ILE A 81 26.09 15.21 10.61
CA ILE A 81 26.94 14.29 9.87
C ILE A 81 27.57 15.07 8.73
N ILE A 82 28.88 14.96 8.55
CA ILE A 82 29.61 15.63 7.49
C ILE A 82 30.26 14.60 6.57
N ALA A 83 30.15 14.78 5.27
CA ALA A 83 30.73 13.89 4.27
C ALA A 83 31.28 14.71 3.10
N SER A 84 32.59 14.94 3.07
CA SER A 84 33.18 15.96 2.19
C SER A 84 33.21 15.59 0.70
N ASP A 85 33.62 14.37 0.35
CA ASP A 85 33.71 13.97 -1.05
C ASP A 85 33.60 12.46 -1.17
N VAL A 86 32.54 11.93 -0.58
CA VAL A 86 32.28 10.49 -0.52
C VAL A 86 31.71 9.93 -1.82
N PHE A 87 31.10 10.77 -2.66
CA PHE A 87 30.51 10.41 -3.95
C PHE A 87 31.52 10.58 -5.11
N PHE A 88 32.70 9.97 -4.98
CA PHE A 88 33.79 10.12 -5.95
C PHE A 88 33.79 9.09 -7.09
N ASP A 89 33.01 8.00 -6.95
CA ASP A 89 32.83 6.95 -7.96
C ASP A 89 31.38 6.42 -7.96
N PRO A 90 30.73 6.16 -9.12
CA PRO A 90 29.33 5.74 -9.18
C PRO A 90 29.01 4.47 -8.37
N SER A 91 29.98 3.58 -8.18
CA SER A 91 29.79 2.36 -7.36
C SER A 91 29.56 2.67 -5.88
N THR A 92 29.93 3.86 -5.42
CA THR A 92 29.75 4.31 -4.02
C THR A 92 28.36 4.89 -3.75
N PHE A 93 27.62 5.30 -4.80
CA PHE A 93 26.43 6.14 -4.65
C PHE A 93 25.31 5.41 -3.90
N ARG A 94 24.95 4.21 -4.36
CA ARG A 94 23.89 3.40 -3.73
C ARG A 94 24.24 3.02 -2.28
N PRO A 95 25.41 2.43 -1.98
CA PRO A 95 25.79 2.11 -0.60
C PRO A 95 25.80 3.33 0.34
N LEU A 96 26.22 4.50 -0.14
CA LEU A 96 26.25 5.72 0.66
C LEU A 96 24.85 6.28 0.90
N VAL A 97 23.98 6.34 -0.11
CA VAL A 97 22.58 6.76 0.07
C VAL A 97 21.86 5.81 1.03
N ASP A 98 22.08 4.49 0.90
CA ASP A 98 21.55 3.50 1.84
C ASP A 98 22.07 3.76 3.26
N THR A 99 23.35 4.09 3.43
CA THR A 99 23.94 4.41 4.73
C THR A 99 23.36 5.69 5.32
N PHE A 100 23.24 6.75 4.52
CA PHE A 100 22.66 8.04 4.93
C PHE A 100 21.20 7.87 5.36
N ALA A 101 20.41 7.10 4.62
CA ALA A 101 19.04 6.76 4.99
C ALA A 101 18.98 6.05 6.35
N GLN A 102 19.81 5.03 6.57
CA GLN A 102 19.85 4.30 7.85
C GLN A 102 20.29 5.19 9.01
N LEU A 103 21.24 6.09 8.79
CA LEU A 103 21.69 7.06 9.79
C LEU A 103 20.57 8.03 10.15
N LEU A 104 19.84 8.55 9.18
CA LEU A 104 18.73 9.47 9.41
C LEU A 104 17.49 8.78 9.99
N ILE A 105 17.29 7.49 9.72
CA ILE A 105 16.29 6.67 10.43
C ILE A 105 16.65 6.55 11.91
N LYS A 106 17.93 6.30 12.21
CA LYS A 106 18.40 6.12 13.59
C LYS A 106 18.54 7.44 14.37
N PHE A 107 18.97 8.49 13.70
CA PHE A 107 19.21 9.82 14.26
C PHE A 107 18.28 10.81 13.59
N GLU A 108 17.00 10.76 13.95
CA GLU A 108 15.91 11.48 13.28
C GLU A 108 16.10 13.00 13.22
N HIS A 109 16.81 13.58 14.19
CA HIS A 109 17.10 15.01 14.24
C HIS A 109 18.46 15.39 13.65
N ALA A 110 19.21 14.42 13.09
CA ALA A 110 20.50 14.71 12.49
C ALA A 110 20.34 15.38 11.12
N VAL A 111 21.27 16.27 10.82
CA VAL A 111 21.41 16.88 9.49
C VAL A 111 22.70 16.37 8.86
N ILE A 112 22.61 15.88 7.63
CA ILE A 112 23.79 15.51 6.85
C ILE A 112 24.17 16.70 5.96
N TYR A 113 25.39 17.20 6.10
CA TYR A 113 26.00 18.07 5.12
C TYR A 113 27.00 17.27 4.31
N PHE A 114 26.89 17.30 2.99
CA PHE A 114 27.87 16.65 2.14
C PHE A 114 28.30 17.55 0.99
N ALA A 115 29.57 17.47 0.62
CA ALA A 115 30.07 18.13 -0.56
C ALA A 115 30.27 17.12 -1.69
N TYR A 116 30.15 17.60 -2.92
CA TYR A 116 30.32 16.84 -4.14
C TYR A 116 31.13 17.66 -5.13
N GLN A 117 32.29 17.14 -5.53
CA GLN A 117 33.02 17.66 -6.68
C GLN A 117 32.34 17.17 -7.96
N GLN A 118 31.93 18.10 -8.81
CA GLN A 118 31.39 17.76 -10.12
C GLN A 118 32.50 17.17 -11.00
N ARG A 119 32.39 15.86 -11.30
CA ARG A 119 33.34 15.11 -12.12
C ARG A 119 32.77 14.71 -13.48
N ASP A 120 31.45 14.54 -13.53
CA ASP A 120 30.71 14.10 -14.71
C ASP A 120 29.27 14.62 -14.59
N ASP A 121 28.76 15.22 -15.67
CA ASP A 121 27.43 15.82 -15.71
C ASP A 121 26.30 14.79 -15.74
N SER A 122 26.61 13.53 -16.07
CA SER A 122 25.64 12.44 -16.07
C SER A 122 25.41 11.82 -14.69
N TRP A 123 26.26 12.13 -13.70
CA TRP A 123 26.18 11.55 -12.37
C TRP A 123 25.06 12.21 -11.56
N THR A 124 24.16 11.40 -11.02
CA THR A 124 23.02 11.87 -10.23
C THR A 124 22.67 10.90 -9.11
N LEU A 125 22.19 11.47 -7.99
CA LEU A 125 21.65 10.69 -6.87
C LEU A 125 20.16 10.35 -7.05
N ALA A 126 19.46 10.94 -8.03
CA ALA A 126 18.00 10.83 -8.17
C ALA A 126 17.47 9.38 -8.19
N PRO A 127 18.08 8.42 -8.93
CA PRO A 127 17.62 7.03 -8.93
C PRO A 127 17.77 6.31 -7.58
N TYR A 128 18.69 6.76 -6.73
CA TYR A 128 18.92 6.17 -5.41
C TYR A 128 18.04 6.82 -4.34
N LEU A 129 17.76 8.12 -4.48
CA LEU A 129 16.86 8.86 -3.59
C LEU A 129 15.40 8.42 -3.74
N SER A 130 14.98 7.97 -4.93
CA SER A 130 13.61 7.46 -5.15
C SER A 130 13.25 6.26 -4.26
N LYS A 131 14.26 5.50 -3.79
CA LYS A 131 14.10 4.42 -2.81
C LYS A 131 13.68 4.93 -1.43
N TYR A 132 14.04 6.17 -1.07
CA TYR A 132 13.83 6.75 0.26
C TYR A 132 13.07 8.07 0.17
N PRO A 133 11.73 8.03 0.05
CA PRO A 133 10.93 9.23 -0.16
C PRO A 133 11.01 10.25 0.99
N PHE A 134 11.49 9.84 2.18
CA PHE A 134 11.66 10.72 3.34
C PHE A 134 12.94 11.55 3.30
N LEU A 135 13.87 11.22 2.40
CA LEU A 135 15.08 12.02 2.21
C LEU A 135 14.73 13.29 1.43
N ARG A 136 15.17 14.42 1.96
CA ARG A 136 15.26 15.67 1.22
C ARG A 136 16.70 16.03 1.04
N VAL A 137 17.03 16.49 -0.17
CA VAL A 137 18.36 16.92 -0.54
C VAL A 137 18.24 18.29 -1.18
N GLU A 138 18.92 19.27 -0.59
CA GLU A 138 18.88 20.65 -1.04
C GLU A 138 20.29 21.16 -1.30
N LEU A 139 20.50 21.76 -2.47
CA LEU A 139 21.73 22.47 -2.75
C LEU A 139 21.82 23.69 -1.83
N THR A 140 22.76 23.66 -0.91
CA THR A 140 22.97 24.73 0.08
C THR A 140 23.89 25.81 -0.46
N ARG A 141 24.93 25.41 -1.19
CA ARG A 141 25.89 26.34 -1.79
C ARG A 141 26.59 25.69 -2.97
N ARG A 142 26.70 26.40 -4.08
CA ARG A 142 27.62 26.07 -5.19
C ARG A 142 28.85 26.96 -5.12
N ILE A 143 30.02 26.38 -5.36
CA ILE A 143 31.31 27.05 -5.33
C ILE A 143 32.02 26.68 -6.61
N GLU A 144 32.31 27.68 -7.43
CA GLU A 144 33.04 27.54 -8.69
C GLU A 144 34.43 28.14 -8.52
N THR A 145 35.45 27.37 -8.88
CA THR A 145 36.84 27.80 -8.94
C THR A 145 37.35 27.67 -10.38
N ASP A 146 38.54 28.17 -10.66
CA ASP A 146 39.15 28.05 -12.00
C ASP A 146 39.30 26.59 -12.48
N ASN A 147 39.33 25.62 -11.54
CA ASN A 147 39.60 24.22 -11.84
C ASN A 147 38.43 23.28 -11.53
N GLU A 148 37.50 23.65 -10.66
CA GLU A 148 36.53 22.73 -10.06
C GLU A 148 35.21 23.42 -9.71
N THR A 149 34.11 22.69 -9.88
CA THR A 149 32.79 23.03 -9.33
C THR A 149 32.47 22.11 -8.17
N ILE A 150 32.20 22.70 -7.01
CA ILE A 150 31.89 21.99 -5.77
C ILE A 150 30.53 22.42 -5.25
N ASP A 151 29.64 21.45 -5.13
CA ASP A 151 28.32 21.64 -4.56
C ASP A 151 28.27 21.12 -3.12
N ILE A 152 27.74 21.94 -2.22
CA ILE A 152 27.48 21.59 -0.83
C ILE A 152 25.98 21.40 -0.69
N PHE A 153 25.57 20.20 -0.30
CA PHE A 153 24.20 19.81 -0.09
C PHE A 153 23.89 19.62 1.39
N THR A 154 22.63 19.87 1.74
CA THR A 154 22.04 19.45 3.00
C THR A 154 21.10 18.28 2.71
N MET A 155 21.19 17.22 3.50
CA MET A 155 20.25 16.12 3.51
C MET A 155 19.63 15.94 4.88
N THR A 156 18.30 15.91 4.91
CA THR A 156 17.50 15.75 6.13
C THR A 156 16.48 14.64 5.95
N LYS A 157 15.98 14.12 7.08
CA LYS A 157 14.76 13.33 7.12
C LYS A 157 13.59 14.27 7.33
N GLU A 158 12.73 14.39 6.32
CA GLU A 158 11.41 14.95 6.56
C GLU A 158 10.52 13.88 7.20
N SER A 159 9.74 14.28 8.20
CA SER A 159 8.60 13.48 8.61
C SER A 159 7.64 13.41 7.43
N LEU A 160 7.66 12.28 6.74
CA LEU A 160 6.63 11.92 5.77
C LEU A 160 5.24 11.85 6.40
N GLY A 161 5.21 11.79 7.74
CA GLY A 161 4.02 11.73 8.55
C GLY A 161 3.33 10.37 8.49
N LEU A 162 2.15 10.35 9.09
CA LEU A 162 1.33 9.18 9.28
C LEU A 162 0.21 9.16 8.24
N TYR A 163 -0.08 7.97 7.72
CA TYR A 163 -1.17 7.72 6.79
C TYR A 163 -2.09 6.68 7.38
N ALA A 164 -3.36 7.03 7.53
CA ALA A 164 -4.35 6.13 8.11
C ALA A 164 -5.26 5.56 7.03
N GLY A 165 -5.74 4.35 7.26
CA GLY A 165 -6.73 3.70 6.42
C GLY A 165 -7.73 2.93 7.24
N ILE A 166 -9.01 3.03 6.88
CA ILE A 166 -10.11 2.36 7.56
C ILE A 166 -10.87 1.47 6.58
N GLU A 167 -11.00 0.21 6.96
CA GLU A 167 -11.93 -0.76 6.38
C GLU A 167 -13.24 -0.70 7.17
N GLY A 168 -14.33 -0.27 6.53
CA GLY A 168 -15.64 -0.19 7.17
C GLY A 168 -16.57 -1.33 6.73
N GLY A 169 -16.97 -2.16 7.69
CA GLY A 169 -17.91 -3.27 7.50
C GLY A 169 -19.19 -3.16 8.34
N ALA A 170 -20.13 -4.08 8.11
CA ALA A 170 -21.37 -4.17 8.86
C ALA A 170 -21.19 -4.73 10.28
N THR A 171 -20.30 -5.71 10.44
CA THR A 171 -20.07 -6.42 11.72
C THR A 171 -18.85 -5.91 12.46
N GLY A 172 -17.85 -5.39 11.76
CA GLY A 172 -16.63 -4.84 12.34
C GLY A 172 -15.94 -3.89 11.38
N SER A 173 -15.08 -3.04 11.93
CA SER A 173 -14.24 -2.10 11.17
C SER A 173 -12.81 -2.16 11.68
N LYS A 174 -11.85 -1.95 10.78
CA LYS A 174 -10.42 -2.01 11.09
C LYS A 174 -9.72 -0.72 10.66
N LEU A 175 -8.90 -0.17 11.55
CA LEU A 175 -8.05 0.99 11.32
C LEU A 175 -6.60 0.51 11.25
N VAL A 176 -5.86 1.00 10.26
CA VAL A 176 -4.42 0.86 10.14
C VAL A 176 -3.82 2.25 10.01
N ILE A 177 -2.78 2.56 10.81
CA ILE A 177 -1.97 3.77 10.68
C ILE A 177 -0.57 3.33 10.29
N ILE A 178 -0.01 3.93 9.25
CA ILE A 178 1.31 3.62 8.70
C ILE A 178 2.19 4.86 8.80
N ASP A 179 3.31 4.72 9.49
CA ASP A 179 4.39 5.69 9.45
C ASP A 179 5.13 5.56 8.12
N ALA A 180 5.04 6.56 7.26
CA ALA A 180 5.64 6.51 5.93
C ALA A 180 7.18 6.53 5.96
N ALA A 181 7.82 6.98 7.04
CA ALA A 181 9.27 7.00 7.16
C ALA A 181 9.83 5.64 7.63
N THR A 182 9.14 4.97 8.55
CA THR A 182 9.62 3.70 9.15
C THR A 182 8.90 2.46 8.64
N ASN A 183 7.80 2.65 7.91
CA ASN A 183 6.84 1.62 7.50
C ASN A 183 6.21 0.85 8.69
N ARG A 184 6.28 1.40 9.91
CA ARG A 184 5.66 0.82 11.09
C ARG A 184 4.13 0.95 11.00
N GLN A 185 3.44 -0.15 11.29
CA GLN A 185 1.98 -0.19 11.30
C GLN A 185 1.43 -0.25 12.73
N TYR A 186 0.36 0.51 12.96
CA TYR A 186 -0.46 0.46 14.17
C TYR A 186 -1.87 0.04 13.76
N THR A 187 -2.48 -0.87 14.50
CA THR A 187 -3.78 -1.44 14.10
C THR A 187 -4.78 -1.42 15.24
N SER A 188 -6.02 -1.07 14.93
CA SER A 188 -7.13 -1.12 15.88
C SER A 188 -8.38 -1.68 15.22
N SER A 189 -9.32 -2.21 16.00
CA SER A 189 -10.60 -2.71 15.51
C SER A 189 -11.74 -2.26 16.40
N THR A 190 -12.89 -1.98 15.81
CA THR A 190 -14.11 -1.56 16.50
C THR A 190 -15.35 -2.18 15.85
N ARG A 191 -16.53 -1.91 16.41
CA ARG A 191 -17.82 -2.34 15.84
C ARG A 191 -18.04 -1.73 14.46
N GLY A 192 -18.86 -2.37 13.63
CA GLY A 192 -19.10 -1.96 12.25
C GLY A 192 -19.49 -0.48 12.08
N THR A 193 -18.95 0.16 11.05
CA THR A 193 -19.18 1.57 10.68
C THR A 193 -20.13 1.71 9.48
N ASN A 194 -21.06 0.77 9.31
CA ASN A 194 -21.97 0.76 8.17
C ASN A 194 -22.99 1.92 8.23
N PHE A 195 -22.87 2.85 7.29
CA PHE A 195 -23.67 4.07 7.18
C PHE A 195 -25.07 3.83 6.59
N PHE A 196 -25.35 2.67 6.00
CA PHE A 196 -26.72 2.33 5.60
C PHE A 196 -27.64 2.02 6.80
N LEU A 197 -27.04 1.78 7.98
CA LEU A 197 -27.76 1.47 9.22
C LEU A 197 -27.76 2.64 10.22
N THR A 198 -27.01 3.71 9.96
CA THR A 198 -26.80 4.82 10.90
C THR A 198 -26.47 6.09 10.12
N ASP A 199 -27.03 7.22 10.53
CA ASP A 199 -26.78 8.53 9.92
C ASP A 199 -25.27 8.81 9.74
N TYR A 200 -24.89 9.28 8.56
CA TYR A 200 -23.49 9.45 8.16
C TYR A 200 -22.75 10.48 9.03
N THR A 201 -23.44 11.47 9.61
CA THR A 201 -22.83 12.45 10.53
C THR A 201 -22.36 11.77 11.82
N VAL A 202 -23.15 10.83 12.33
CA VAL A 202 -22.80 10.02 13.51
C VAL A 202 -21.62 9.10 13.20
N VAL A 203 -21.57 8.54 11.99
CA VAL A 203 -20.46 7.71 11.54
C VAL A 203 -19.16 8.54 11.45
N CYS A 204 -19.21 9.75 10.88
CA CYS A 204 -18.07 10.68 10.86
C CYS A 204 -17.54 10.97 12.27
N GLN A 205 -18.41 11.28 13.22
CA GLN A 205 -18.02 11.53 14.61
C GLN A 205 -17.39 10.30 15.26
N ARG A 206 -17.95 9.10 15.05
CA ARG A 206 -17.39 7.84 15.58
C ARG A 206 -16.00 7.57 15.02
N ILE A 207 -15.81 7.76 13.71
CA ILE A 207 -14.50 7.61 13.07
C ILE A 207 -13.49 8.59 13.65
N ALA A 208 -13.85 9.87 13.77
CA ALA A 208 -12.96 10.89 14.31
C ALA A 208 -12.56 10.59 15.78
N THR A 209 -13.53 10.19 16.60
CA THR A 209 -13.30 9.83 18.01
C THR A 209 -12.38 8.61 18.10
N TRP A 210 -12.65 7.56 17.32
CA TRP A 210 -11.84 6.34 17.31
C TRP A 210 -10.40 6.60 16.89
N ILE A 211 -10.17 7.45 15.88
CA ILE A 211 -8.81 7.83 15.47
C ILE A 211 -8.08 8.54 16.61
N GLN A 212 -8.73 9.49 17.29
CA GLN A 212 -8.12 10.21 18.42
C GLN A 212 -7.76 9.26 19.56
N GLU A 213 -8.66 8.33 19.91
CA GLU A 213 -8.40 7.32 20.94
C GLU A 213 -7.18 6.46 20.61
N VAL A 214 -7.05 6.02 19.35
CA VAL A 214 -5.90 5.22 18.90
C VAL A 214 -4.61 6.02 18.90
N PHE A 215 -4.65 7.29 18.47
CA PHE A 215 -3.47 8.17 18.52
C PHE A 215 -2.99 8.38 19.97
N VAL A 216 -3.91 8.61 20.91
CA VAL A 216 -3.58 8.73 22.33
C VAL A 216 -3.01 7.42 22.88
N ALA A 217 -3.65 6.29 22.58
CA ALA A 217 -3.23 4.98 23.08
C ALA A 217 -1.84 4.56 22.59
N GLU A 218 -1.50 4.90 21.34
CA GLU A 218 -0.22 4.56 20.70
C GLU A 218 0.86 5.64 20.92
N GLY A 219 0.55 6.74 21.62
CA GLY A 219 1.49 7.85 21.84
C GLY A 219 1.86 8.61 20.56
N LEU A 220 0.95 8.66 19.58
CA LEU A 220 1.11 9.34 18.30
C LEU A 220 0.53 10.76 18.36
N GLU A 221 1.09 11.68 17.59
CA GLU A 221 0.58 13.04 17.50
C GLU A 221 -0.32 13.21 16.28
N ILE A 222 -1.58 13.64 16.50
CA ILE A 222 -2.57 13.76 15.42
C ILE A 222 -2.15 14.72 14.30
N ARG A 223 -1.31 15.72 14.61
CA ARG A 223 -0.76 16.67 13.63
C ARG A 223 0.12 16.01 12.56
N ASP A 224 0.61 14.80 12.83
CA ASP A 224 1.41 14.04 11.87
C ASP A 224 0.54 13.24 10.90
N LEU A 225 -0.77 13.10 11.14
CA LEU A 225 -1.69 12.45 10.23
C LEU A 225 -1.88 13.27 8.95
N ARG A 226 -1.19 12.87 7.88
CA ARG A 226 -1.18 13.59 6.61
C ARG A 226 -2.41 13.32 5.78
N ALA A 227 -2.92 12.09 5.80
CA ALA A 227 -4.14 11.73 5.09
C ALA A 227 -4.81 10.50 5.68
N LEU A 228 -6.11 10.40 5.44
CA LEU A 228 -6.97 9.30 5.86
C LEU A 228 -7.72 8.74 4.64
N GLY A 229 -7.52 7.45 4.40
CA GLY A 229 -8.31 6.67 3.46
C GLY A 229 -9.44 5.96 4.20
N LEU A 230 -10.63 5.98 3.63
CA LEU A 230 -11.76 5.19 4.09
C LEU A 230 -12.23 4.35 2.92
N GLY A 231 -12.55 3.09 3.16
CA GLY A 231 -13.36 2.43 2.18
C GLY A 231 -14.30 1.43 2.77
N LEU A 232 -15.44 1.43 2.12
CA LEU A 232 -16.68 0.98 2.70
C LEU A 232 -17.40 0.12 1.68
N SER A 233 -18.10 -0.87 2.19
CA SER A 233 -19.05 -1.63 1.38
C SER A 233 -20.12 -0.69 0.82
N GLY A 234 -20.28 -0.67 -0.51
CA GLY A 234 -21.33 0.12 -1.18
C GLY A 234 -21.02 1.59 -1.41
N ALA A 235 -19.79 2.05 -1.14
CA ALA A 235 -19.30 3.39 -1.48
C ALA A 235 -19.06 3.58 -3.00
N GLU A 236 -20.04 3.21 -3.83
CA GLU A 236 -20.00 3.38 -5.30
C GLU A 236 -20.86 4.56 -5.77
N ASP A 237 -21.64 5.18 -4.88
CA ASP A 237 -22.40 6.41 -5.15
C ASP A 237 -21.50 7.65 -4.94
N GLU A 238 -21.11 8.28 -6.04
CA GLU A 238 -20.25 9.47 -6.04
C GLU A 238 -20.86 10.68 -5.31
N GLU A 239 -22.19 10.86 -5.37
CA GLU A 239 -22.85 11.98 -4.70
C GLU A 239 -22.85 11.79 -3.19
N PHE A 240 -23.19 10.59 -2.73
CA PHE A 240 -23.13 10.24 -1.32
C PHE A 240 -21.70 10.33 -0.78
N ASN A 241 -20.73 9.76 -1.50
CA ASN A 241 -19.32 9.80 -1.15
C ASN A 241 -18.82 11.25 -0.98
N ARG A 242 -19.21 12.14 -1.90
CA ARG A 242 -18.88 13.57 -1.82
C ARG A 242 -19.47 14.21 -0.57
N LYS A 243 -20.75 14.00 -0.28
CA LYS A 243 -21.40 14.54 0.94
C LYS A 243 -20.73 14.03 2.22
N PHE A 244 -20.37 12.75 2.26
CA PHE A 244 -19.67 12.16 3.40
C PHE A 244 -18.30 12.83 3.61
N VAL A 245 -17.52 12.98 2.54
CA VAL A 245 -16.20 13.62 2.57
C VAL A 245 -16.30 15.08 3.01
N GLU A 246 -17.26 15.83 2.46
CA GLU A 246 -17.51 17.23 2.84
C GLU A 246 -17.90 17.37 4.30
N GLU A 247 -18.79 16.51 4.81
CA GLU A 247 -19.20 16.52 6.21
C GLU A 247 -18.04 16.20 7.15
N PHE A 248 -17.22 15.20 6.81
CA PHE A 248 -16.03 14.87 7.60
C PHE A 248 -15.04 16.03 7.62
N ARG A 249 -14.73 16.61 6.46
CA ARG A 249 -13.82 17.77 6.36
C ARG A 249 -14.33 18.97 7.15
N ARG A 250 -15.62 19.28 7.04
CA ARG A 250 -16.24 20.43 7.70
C ARG A 250 -16.19 20.35 9.22
N ASN A 251 -16.47 19.18 9.81
CA ASN A 251 -16.58 19.04 11.27
C ASN A 251 -15.34 18.44 11.94
N HIS A 252 -14.54 17.66 11.21
CA HIS A 252 -13.41 16.90 11.77
C HIS A 252 -12.09 17.12 11.03
N GLY A 253 -12.08 17.89 9.94
CA GLY A 253 -10.87 18.13 9.16
C GLY A 253 -9.74 18.77 9.97
N LYS A 254 -10.08 19.75 10.81
CA LYS A 254 -9.11 20.44 11.68
C LYS A 254 -8.62 19.60 12.85
N SER A 255 -9.44 18.68 13.36
CA SER A 255 -9.11 17.86 14.53
C SER A 255 -8.47 16.52 14.16
N ILE A 256 -8.58 16.08 12.91
CA ILE A 256 -8.05 14.82 12.38
C ILE A 256 -7.14 15.08 11.17
N THR A 257 -7.73 15.34 10.00
CA THR A 257 -7.03 15.71 8.77
C THR A 257 -8.02 16.20 7.72
N GLU A 258 -7.65 17.21 6.94
CA GLU A 258 -8.47 17.69 5.81
C GLU A 258 -8.34 16.78 4.58
N ASN A 259 -7.29 15.95 4.52
CA ASN A 259 -6.98 15.06 3.41
C ASN A 259 -7.68 13.71 3.60
N PHE A 260 -8.97 13.70 3.28
CA PHE A 260 -9.84 12.55 3.41
C PHE A 260 -10.25 11.99 2.04
N TYR A 261 -10.06 10.68 1.85
CA TYR A 261 -10.32 9.97 0.60
C TYR A 261 -11.21 8.76 0.84
N LEU A 262 -12.30 8.64 0.08
CA LEU A 262 -13.29 7.59 0.26
C LEU A 262 -13.41 6.75 -1.02
N THR A 263 -13.38 5.43 -0.88
CA THR A 263 -13.50 4.47 -1.99
C THR A 263 -14.28 3.21 -1.59
N SER A 264 -14.49 2.28 -2.53
CA SER A 264 -15.17 1.02 -2.23
C SER A 264 -14.22 -0.04 -1.67
N ASP A 265 -14.77 -0.94 -0.85
CA ASP A 265 -14.09 -2.10 -0.28
C ASP A 265 -13.28 -2.93 -1.31
N SER A 266 -13.85 -3.15 -2.49
CA SER A 266 -13.23 -3.90 -3.58
C SER A 266 -11.99 -3.21 -4.14
N VAL A 267 -11.98 -1.87 -4.22
CA VAL A 267 -10.81 -1.09 -4.65
C VAL A 267 -9.72 -1.11 -3.59
N MET A 268 -10.07 -0.97 -2.31
CA MET A 268 -9.08 -1.04 -1.23
C MET A 268 -8.43 -2.42 -1.16
N THR A 269 -9.23 -3.48 -1.27
CA THR A 269 -8.74 -4.86 -1.29
C THR A 269 -7.73 -5.04 -2.42
N LEU A 270 -8.04 -4.49 -3.59
CA LEU A 270 -7.18 -4.53 -4.76
C LEU A 270 -5.86 -3.81 -4.50
N LEU A 271 -5.89 -2.63 -3.90
CA LEU A 271 -4.68 -1.87 -3.52
C LEU A 271 -3.87 -2.56 -2.42
N ALA A 272 -4.52 -3.21 -1.46
CA ALA A 272 -3.87 -3.94 -0.38
C ALA A 272 -3.10 -5.16 -0.89
N ASN A 273 -3.61 -5.84 -1.92
CA ASN A 273 -3.06 -7.11 -2.40
C ASN A 273 -2.13 -6.98 -3.62
N PHE A 274 -2.22 -5.88 -4.37
CA PHE A 274 -1.43 -5.63 -5.58
C PHE A 274 -0.72 -4.28 -5.47
N PRO A 275 0.39 -4.22 -4.72
CA PRO A 275 1.12 -2.98 -4.47
C PRO A 275 1.75 -2.42 -5.76
N ALA A 276 2.14 -1.14 -5.71
CA ALA A 276 2.96 -0.49 -6.74
C ALA A 276 2.44 -0.71 -8.18
N GLU A 277 3.33 -1.12 -9.07
CA GLU A 277 3.12 -1.38 -10.49
C GLU A 277 2.66 -2.82 -10.77
N GLU A 278 2.01 -3.49 -9.82
CA GLU A 278 1.42 -4.80 -10.07
C GLU A 278 0.04 -4.68 -10.73
N ASN A 279 -0.17 -5.52 -11.75
CA ASN A 279 -1.51 -5.84 -12.23
C ASN A 279 -2.18 -6.80 -11.26
N GLY A 280 -3.49 -6.66 -11.09
CA GLY A 280 -4.23 -7.57 -10.23
C GLY A 280 -5.72 -7.50 -10.42
N ILE A 281 -6.39 -8.57 -10.03
CA ILE A 281 -7.84 -8.70 -10.06
C ILE A 281 -8.30 -9.09 -8.66
N VAL A 282 -9.35 -8.45 -8.16
CA VAL A 282 -10.14 -8.91 -7.03
C VAL A 282 -11.46 -9.43 -7.56
N LEU A 283 -11.79 -10.67 -7.22
CA LEU A 283 -13.04 -11.33 -7.59
C LEU A 283 -13.79 -11.74 -6.32
N ILE A 284 -14.94 -11.11 -6.10
CA ILE A 284 -15.81 -11.33 -4.95
C ILE A 284 -17.00 -12.18 -5.41
N ALA A 285 -17.29 -13.27 -4.69
CA ALA A 285 -18.45 -14.14 -4.87
C ALA A 285 -18.98 -14.62 -3.51
N GLY A 286 -20.01 -13.95 -2.99
CA GLY A 286 -20.70 -14.25 -1.74
C GLY A 286 -22.22 -14.09 -1.92
N THR A 287 -22.85 -13.23 -1.11
CA THR A 287 -24.27 -12.86 -1.30
C THR A 287 -24.54 -12.05 -2.58
N GLY A 288 -23.47 -11.60 -3.24
CA GLY A 288 -23.46 -11.05 -4.60
C GLY A 288 -22.08 -11.25 -5.21
N SER A 289 -21.87 -10.74 -6.42
CA SER A 289 -20.59 -10.83 -7.11
C SER A 289 -20.11 -9.47 -7.62
N SER A 290 -18.81 -9.23 -7.51
CA SER A 290 -18.15 -8.06 -8.09
C SER A 290 -16.74 -8.42 -8.53
N CYS A 291 -16.28 -7.81 -9.62
CA CYS A 291 -14.92 -7.95 -10.09
C CYS A 291 -14.32 -6.57 -10.33
N ARG A 292 -13.10 -6.36 -9.83
CA ARG A 292 -12.31 -5.14 -10.05
C ARG A 292 -10.91 -5.54 -10.45
N MET A 293 -10.33 -4.80 -11.38
CA MET A 293 -8.96 -4.98 -11.86
C MET A 293 -8.19 -3.68 -11.77
N LYS A 294 -6.95 -3.75 -11.31
CA LYS A 294 -5.97 -2.67 -11.31
C LYS A 294 -4.90 -2.97 -12.36
N ARG A 295 -4.59 -1.97 -13.16
CA ARG A 295 -3.44 -1.96 -14.07
C ARG A 295 -2.19 -1.44 -13.36
N ARG A 296 -1.01 -1.69 -13.92
CA ARG A 296 0.28 -1.20 -13.40
C ARG A 296 0.33 0.32 -13.25
N ASP A 297 -0.34 1.05 -14.13
CA ASP A 297 -0.47 2.51 -14.08
C ASP A 297 -1.45 3.01 -13.01
N GLY A 298 -2.10 2.09 -12.28
CA GLY A 298 -3.05 2.39 -11.22
C GLY A 298 -4.50 2.59 -11.70
N VAL A 299 -4.78 2.48 -12.99
CA VAL A 299 -6.16 2.55 -13.50
C VAL A 299 -6.97 1.34 -13.02
N VAL A 300 -8.14 1.62 -12.45
CA VAL A 300 -9.08 0.58 -12.00
C VAL A 300 -10.25 0.45 -12.97
N LYS A 301 -10.64 -0.79 -13.29
CA LYS A 301 -11.83 -1.14 -14.09
C LYS A 301 -12.65 -2.20 -13.37
N GLY A 302 -13.96 -2.21 -13.61
CA GLY A 302 -14.89 -3.10 -12.91
C GLY A 302 -15.88 -3.79 -13.83
N ALA A 303 -16.37 -4.94 -13.37
CA ALA A 303 -17.52 -5.64 -13.92
C ALA A 303 -18.40 -6.16 -12.75
N GLY A 304 -19.72 -6.15 -12.93
CA GLY A 304 -20.66 -6.53 -11.87
C GLY A 304 -20.72 -5.54 -10.70
N GLY A 305 -21.39 -5.94 -9.62
CA GLY A 305 -21.66 -5.09 -8.45
C GLY A 305 -23.08 -4.50 -8.40
N TRP A 306 -23.93 -4.81 -9.38
CA TRP A 306 -25.28 -4.22 -9.52
C TRP A 306 -26.36 -4.72 -8.55
N GLY A 307 -26.03 -5.66 -7.66
CA GLY A 307 -27.01 -6.29 -6.76
C GLY A 307 -27.67 -7.54 -7.35
N HIS A 308 -28.80 -7.96 -6.78
CA HIS A 308 -29.38 -9.31 -6.92
C HIS A 308 -30.38 -9.46 -8.08
N GLN A 309 -30.42 -8.54 -9.05
CA GLN A 309 -31.34 -8.67 -10.17
C GLN A 309 -30.84 -9.70 -11.20
N MET A 310 -31.28 -10.95 -11.04
CA MET A 310 -31.94 -11.80 -12.03
C MET A 310 -31.84 -13.27 -11.64
N LEU A 311 -32.99 -13.94 -11.45
CA LEU A 311 -33.09 -15.40 -11.53
C LEU A 311 -34.56 -15.86 -11.67
N PHE A 312 -35.08 -16.06 -12.89
CA PHE A 312 -36.21 -16.97 -13.16
C PHE A 312 -36.21 -17.43 -14.62
N ASP A 313 -35.25 -18.28 -15.01
CA ASP A 313 -35.28 -18.94 -16.33
C ASP A 313 -35.61 -20.45 -16.23
N ALA A 314 -35.48 -21.05 -15.03
CA ALA A 314 -35.65 -22.49 -14.84
C ALA A 314 -37.08 -22.91 -14.45
N GLU A 315 -37.87 -22.07 -13.78
CA GLU A 315 -39.28 -22.38 -13.44
C GLU A 315 -40.26 -22.05 -14.57
N ASP A 316 -39.90 -21.16 -15.49
CA ASP A 316 -40.76 -20.73 -16.61
C ASP A 316 -40.72 -21.71 -17.80
N GLY A 317 -40.07 -22.87 -17.65
CA GLY A 317 -40.09 -23.95 -18.64
C GLY A 317 -39.16 -23.75 -19.85
N PHE A 318 -38.19 -22.85 -19.77
CA PHE A 318 -37.26 -22.59 -20.87
C PHE A 318 -36.12 -23.64 -21.01
N ILE A 319 -35.97 -24.56 -20.04
CA ILE A 319 -34.99 -25.67 -20.08
C ILE A 319 -35.62 -26.93 -19.47
N THR A 320 -35.74 -28.00 -20.27
CA THR A 320 -36.50 -29.21 -19.93
C THR A 320 -35.66 -30.39 -19.44
N ASP A 321 -34.35 -30.22 -19.26
CA ASP A 321 -33.42 -31.36 -19.28
C ASP A 321 -32.98 -31.87 -17.89
N PHE A 322 -33.48 -31.31 -16.78
CA PHE A 322 -33.04 -31.67 -15.43
C PHE A 322 -34.19 -31.89 -14.44
N ASN A 323 -34.07 -32.92 -13.60
CA ASN A 323 -34.95 -33.12 -12.45
C ASN A 323 -34.64 -32.06 -11.36
N THR A 324 -35.66 -31.39 -10.83
CA THR A 324 -35.53 -30.31 -9.83
C THR A 324 -36.03 -30.68 -8.44
N ASP A 325 -36.41 -31.94 -8.21
CA ASP A 325 -36.99 -32.42 -6.95
C ASP A 325 -36.02 -32.24 -5.77
N VAL A 326 -34.74 -32.53 -5.97
CA VAL A 326 -33.69 -32.35 -4.94
C VAL A 326 -33.53 -30.87 -4.56
N ILE A 327 -33.59 -29.97 -5.54
CA ILE A 327 -33.54 -28.51 -5.30
C ILE A 327 -34.76 -28.09 -4.47
N LYS A 328 -35.94 -28.60 -4.81
CA LYS A 328 -37.20 -28.30 -4.12
C LYS A 328 -37.20 -28.82 -2.68
N GLU A 329 -36.73 -30.04 -2.44
CA GLU A 329 -36.60 -30.62 -1.10
C GLU A 329 -35.63 -29.81 -0.24
N LEU A 330 -34.47 -29.43 -0.78
CA LEU A 330 -33.50 -28.59 -0.08
C LEU A 330 -34.09 -27.22 0.24
N LEU A 331 -34.84 -26.62 -0.68
CA LEU A 331 -35.48 -25.32 -0.50
C LEU A 331 -36.53 -25.38 0.62
N PHE A 332 -37.41 -26.39 0.60
CA PHE A 332 -38.42 -26.60 1.63
C PHE A 332 -37.80 -26.83 3.01
N LYS A 333 -36.74 -27.63 3.08
CA LYS A 333 -36.00 -27.86 4.32
C LYS A 333 -35.31 -26.58 4.82
N HIS A 334 -34.65 -25.83 3.94
CA HIS A 334 -33.88 -24.64 4.31
C HIS A 334 -34.77 -23.54 4.90
N TYR A 335 -35.88 -23.23 4.23
CA TYR A 335 -36.81 -22.19 4.68
C TYR A 335 -37.89 -22.71 5.65
N SER A 336 -37.85 -24.00 5.99
CA SER A 336 -38.89 -24.67 6.82
C SER A 336 -40.30 -24.44 6.26
N ILE A 337 -40.45 -24.53 4.95
CA ILE A 337 -41.73 -24.37 4.23
C ILE A 337 -42.19 -25.71 3.64
N THR A 338 -43.50 -25.89 3.54
CA THR A 338 -44.12 -27.11 2.99
C THR A 338 -44.82 -26.86 1.66
N ASP A 339 -44.91 -25.59 1.22
CA ASP A 339 -45.61 -25.17 0.02
C ASP A 339 -44.82 -24.09 -0.72
N LYS A 340 -44.77 -24.20 -2.05
CA LYS A 340 -43.98 -23.30 -2.89
C LYS A 340 -44.44 -21.85 -2.82
N THR A 341 -45.74 -21.58 -2.61
CA THR A 341 -46.27 -20.20 -2.55
C THR A 341 -45.73 -19.44 -1.34
N ARG A 342 -45.28 -20.15 -0.29
CA ARG A 342 -44.66 -19.52 0.88
C ARG A 342 -43.30 -18.91 0.57
N ILE A 343 -42.65 -19.27 -0.54
CA ILE A 343 -41.41 -18.59 -0.97
C ILE A 343 -41.66 -17.12 -1.31
N LEU A 344 -42.88 -16.77 -1.75
CA LEU A 344 -43.24 -15.40 -2.09
C LEU A 344 -43.15 -14.47 -0.86
N ASP A 345 -43.40 -14.98 0.34
CA ASP A 345 -43.21 -14.22 1.57
C ASP A 345 -41.74 -13.84 1.77
N PHE A 346 -40.81 -14.75 1.51
CA PHE A 346 -39.36 -14.50 1.58
C PHE A 346 -38.82 -13.63 0.43
N LEU A 347 -39.52 -13.58 -0.71
CA LEU A 347 -39.08 -12.83 -1.89
C LEU A 347 -39.67 -11.42 -1.97
N TYR A 348 -40.87 -11.20 -1.42
CA TYR A 348 -41.59 -9.93 -1.56
C TYR A 348 -41.89 -9.25 -0.23
N SER A 349 -42.39 -9.98 0.76
CA SER A 349 -42.93 -9.39 2.00
C SER A 349 -41.89 -9.25 3.11
N ASN A 350 -40.99 -10.22 3.23
CA ASN A 350 -39.95 -10.32 4.27
C ASN A 350 -38.56 -10.56 3.64
N PHE A 351 -38.26 -9.83 2.55
CA PHE A 351 -37.02 -10.04 1.81
C PHE A 351 -35.78 -9.68 2.62
N GLU A 352 -34.98 -10.69 2.93
CA GLU A 352 -33.67 -10.55 3.56
C GLU A 352 -32.61 -11.21 2.66
N LYS A 353 -31.82 -10.39 1.97
CA LYS A 353 -30.83 -10.84 0.97
C LYS A 353 -29.90 -11.97 1.47
N HIS A 354 -29.46 -11.91 2.73
CA HIS A 354 -28.57 -12.91 3.29
C HIS A 354 -29.27 -14.27 3.48
N LYS A 355 -30.55 -14.29 3.91
CA LYS A 355 -31.34 -15.51 4.04
C LYS A 355 -31.56 -16.19 2.68
N ILE A 356 -31.73 -15.39 1.62
CA ILE A 356 -31.83 -15.93 0.26
C ILE A 356 -30.51 -16.54 -0.21
N ALA A 357 -29.41 -15.82 0.03
CA ALA A 357 -28.07 -16.26 -0.37
C ALA A 357 -27.61 -17.53 0.39
N ASP A 358 -28.01 -17.70 1.66
CA ASP A 358 -27.67 -18.85 2.49
C ASP A 358 -28.19 -20.18 1.93
N PHE A 359 -29.23 -20.15 1.08
CA PHE A 359 -29.69 -21.36 0.39
C PHE A 359 -28.60 -21.98 -0.50
N THR A 360 -27.65 -21.17 -1.00
CA THR A 360 -26.48 -21.65 -1.74
C THR A 360 -25.66 -22.65 -0.93
N VAL A 361 -25.57 -22.47 0.40
CA VAL A 361 -24.88 -23.42 1.30
C VAL A 361 -25.59 -24.76 1.32
N SER A 362 -26.92 -24.77 1.25
CA SER A 362 -27.70 -26.01 1.20
C SER A 362 -27.53 -26.72 -0.14
N LEU A 363 -27.53 -25.98 -1.25
CA LEU A 363 -27.25 -26.54 -2.58
C LEU A 363 -25.84 -27.15 -2.64
N ALA A 364 -24.84 -26.50 -2.04
CA ALA A 364 -23.46 -27.00 -2.01
C ALA A 364 -23.30 -28.37 -1.32
N THR A 365 -24.29 -28.83 -0.54
CA THR A 365 -24.26 -30.17 0.08
C THR A 365 -24.58 -31.31 -0.89
N ARG A 366 -25.13 -31.00 -2.07
CA ARG A 366 -25.60 -31.98 -3.06
C ARG A 366 -25.04 -31.72 -4.46
N LEU A 367 -23.73 -31.44 -4.54
CA LEU A 367 -23.03 -31.25 -5.82
C LEU A 367 -22.99 -32.53 -6.68
N ASP A 368 -23.38 -33.69 -6.14
CA ASP A 368 -23.63 -34.93 -6.87
C ASP A 368 -24.86 -34.87 -7.78
N ASP A 369 -25.82 -33.98 -7.47
CA ASP A 369 -27.01 -33.79 -8.28
C ASP A 369 -26.70 -33.01 -9.56
N VAL A 370 -27.20 -33.49 -10.70
CA VAL A 370 -26.88 -32.94 -12.02
C VAL A 370 -27.39 -31.50 -12.17
N ALA A 371 -28.59 -31.19 -11.67
CA ALA A 371 -29.16 -29.85 -11.77
C ALA A 371 -28.37 -28.87 -10.91
N ILE A 372 -28.04 -29.28 -9.68
CA ILE A 372 -27.23 -28.47 -8.76
C ILE A 372 -25.82 -28.25 -9.33
N SER A 373 -25.17 -29.30 -9.83
CA SER A 373 -23.85 -29.18 -10.46
C SER A 373 -23.88 -28.22 -11.66
N GLU A 374 -24.94 -28.22 -12.46
CA GLU A 374 -25.10 -27.29 -13.58
C GLU A 374 -25.30 -25.84 -13.11
N VAL A 375 -26.03 -25.60 -12.01
CA VAL A 375 -26.16 -24.27 -11.39
C VAL A 375 -24.79 -23.72 -10.99
N PHE A 376 -23.97 -24.52 -10.29
CA PHE A 376 -22.61 -24.10 -9.91
C PHE A 376 -21.70 -23.93 -11.14
N ARG A 377 -21.79 -24.81 -12.15
CA ARG A 377 -21.04 -24.65 -13.40
C ARG A 377 -21.39 -23.31 -14.08
N ARG A 378 -22.67 -22.95 -14.18
CA ARG A 378 -23.10 -21.66 -14.74
C ARG A 378 -22.64 -20.47 -13.89
N ALA A 379 -22.68 -20.59 -12.57
CA ALA A 379 -22.12 -19.56 -11.69
C ALA A 379 -20.61 -19.35 -11.96
N GLY A 380 -19.87 -20.45 -12.14
CA GLY A 380 -18.48 -20.42 -12.58
C GLY A 380 -18.29 -19.68 -13.91
N ASP A 381 -19.11 -19.98 -14.91
CA ASP A 381 -19.08 -19.30 -16.22
C ASP A 381 -19.32 -17.78 -16.09
N ILE A 382 -20.30 -17.35 -15.29
CA ILE A 382 -20.56 -15.93 -15.03
C ILE A 382 -19.37 -15.26 -14.35
N LEU A 383 -18.77 -15.91 -13.34
CA LEU A 383 -17.57 -15.39 -12.66
C LEU A 383 -16.38 -15.28 -13.63
N GLY A 384 -16.19 -16.26 -14.52
CA GLY A 384 -15.15 -16.22 -15.54
C GLY A 384 -15.39 -15.11 -16.57
N ARG A 385 -16.65 -14.82 -16.94
CA ARG A 385 -17.00 -13.68 -17.81
C ARG A 385 -16.71 -12.33 -17.16
N HIS A 386 -16.86 -12.19 -15.84
CA HIS A 386 -16.44 -10.98 -15.13
C HIS A 386 -14.94 -10.74 -15.32
N VAL A 387 -14.13 -11.77 -15.04
CA VAL A 387 -12.66 -11.72 -15.19
C VAL A 387 -12.28 -11.42 -16.64
N ARG A 388 -12.88 -12.12 -17.60
CA ARG A 388 -12.66 -11.88 -19.04
C ARG A 388 -12.95 -10.44 -19.43
N THR A 389 -14.00 -9.85 -18.86
CA THR A 389 -14.42 -8.48 -19.18
C THR A 389 -13.38 -7.47 -18.72
N VAL A 390 -12.92 -7.57 -17.47
CA VAL A 390 -11.92 -6.63 -16.95
C VAL A 390 -10.54 -6.86 -17.58
N ALA A 391 -10.16 -8.12 -17.84
CA ALA A 391 -8.86 -8.48 -18.39
C ALA A 391 -8.61 -7.93 -19.81
N LYS A 392 -9.67 -7.58 -20.57
CA LYS A 392 -9.54 -6.91 -21.88
C LYS A 392 -8.80 -5.57 -21.81
N HIS A 393 -8.76 -4.95 -20.63
CA HIS A 393 -8.06 -3.69 -20.41
C HIS A 393 -6.56 -3.87 -20.10
N LEU A 394 -6.07 -5.11 -20.01
CA LEU A 394 -4.64 -5.42 -19.91
C LEU A 394 -4.00 -5.52 -21.30
N SER A 395 -2.69 -5.28 -21.34
CA SER A 395 -1.88 -5.59 -22.52
C SER A 395 -2.00 -7.09 -22.87
N GLU A 396 -1.71 -7.47 -24.11
CA GLU A 396 -1.72 -8.89 -24.49
C GLU A 396 -0.77 -9.71 -23.64
N GLU A 397 0.40 -9.16 -23.30
CA GLU A 397 1.40 -9.84 -22.47
C GLU A 397 0.91 -10.03 -21.03
N ASP A 398 0.41 -8.96 -20.41
CA ASP A 398 -0.10 -9.02 -19.02
C ASP A 398 -1.36 -9.87 -18.88
N ARG A 399 -2.11 -10.08 -19.98
CA ARG A 399 -3.30 -10.92 -20.00
C ARG A 399 -2.98 -12.42 -20.08
N LYS A 400 -1.77 -12.81 -20.47
CA LYS A 400 -1.38 -14.24 -20.53
C LYS A 400 -1.43 -14.90 -19.15
N VAL A 401 -1.07 -14.15 -18.10
CA VAL A 401 -1.06 -14.64 -16.71
C VAL A 401 -1.87 -13.70 -15.84
N LEU A 402 -3.03 -14.17 -15.37
CA LEU A 402 -3.90 -13.37 -14.51
C LEU A 402 -3.66 -13.72 -13.04
N HIS A 403 -3.46 -12.68 -12.24
CA HIS A 403 -3.33 -12.77 -10.79
C HIS A 403 -4.63 -12.31 -10.12
N ILE A 404 -5.29 -13.23 -9.40
CA ILE A 404 -6.65 -13.01 -8.88
C ILE A 404 -6.71 -13.26 -7.37
N VAL A 405 -7.10 -12.26 -6.59
CA VAL A 405 -7.51 -12.47 -5.20
C VAL A 405 -8.98 -12.86 -5.18
N GLN A 406 -9.30 -14.01 -4.59
CA GLN A 406 -10.68 -14.47 -4.46
C GLN A 406 -11.23 -14.21 -3.06
N ILE A 407 -12.48 -13.74 -2.98
CA ILE A 407 -13.17 -13.43 -1.72
C ILE A 407 -14.60 -13.97 -1.77
N GLY A 408 -15.03 -14.61 -0.68
CA GLY A 408 -16.42 -15.00 -0.47
C GLY A 408 -16.67 -16.51 -0.48
N GLY A 409 -17.74 -16.92 0.19
CA GLY A 409 -18.02 -18.33 0.50
C GLY A 409 -18.30 -19.20 -0.72
N VAL A 410 -18.72 -18.63 -1.85
CA VAL A 410 -19.02 -19.40 -3.08
C VAL A 410 -17.78 -20.16 -3.57
N PHE A 411 -16.58 -19.60 -3.38
CA PHE A 411 -15.31 -20.23 -3.77
C PHE A 411 -14.96 -21.51 -2.97
N GLN A 412 -15.67 -21.81 -1.87
CA GLN A 412 -15.52 -23.09 -1.17
C GLN A 412 -16.01 -24.26 -2.05
N SER A 413 -16.92 -24.00 -2.98
CA SER A 413 -17.41 -24.98 -3.97
C SER A 413 -16.63 -24.95 -5.29
N TRP A 414 -15.36 -24.55 -5.26
CA TRP A 414 -14.52 -24.38 -6.45
C TRP A 414 -14.55 -25.54 -7.45
N PRO A 415 -14.44 -26.83 -7.03
CA PRO A 415 -14.46 -27.93 -7.99
C PRO A 415 -15.69 -27.93 -8.92
N ALA A 416 -16.85 -27.48 -8.42
CA ALA A 416 -18.07 -27.36 -9.21
C ALA A 416 -18.12 -26.09 -10.08
N LEU A 417 -17.39 -25.03 -9.70
CA LEU A 417 -17.30 -23.77 -10.45
C LEU A 417 -16.27 -23.85 -11.59
N GLN A 418 -15.19 -24.61 -11.39
CA GLN A 418 -13.97 -24.54 -12.17
C GLN A 418 -14.21 -24.71 -13.67
N ASN A 419 -14.98 -25.72 -14.08
CA ASN A 419 -15.22 -26.00 -15.49
C ASN A 419 -15.91 -24.81 -16.20
N GLY A 420 -16.96 -24.25 -15.58
CA GLY A 420 -17.61 -23.05 -16.12
C GLY A 420 -16.66 -21.86 -16.18
N PHE A 421 -15.90 -21.62 -15.12
CA PHE A 421 -14.98 -20.49 -15.02
C PHE A 421 -13.87 -20.53 -16.09
N VAL A 422 -13.27 -21.71 -16.29
CA VAL A 422 -12.24 -21.95 -17.31
C VAL A 422 -12.81 -21.75 -18.71
N ASN A 423 -13.97 -22.35 -19.01
CA ASN A 423 -14.61 -22.24 -20.33
C ASN A 423 -14.96 -20.79 -20.70
N ALA A 424 -15.37 -19.98 -19.73
CA ALA A 424 -15.66 -18.56 -19.97
C ALA A 424 -14.42 -17.75 -20.40
N LEU A 425 -13.22 -18.20 -20.01
CA LEU A 425 -11.94 -17.58 -20.31
C LEU A 425 -11.27 -18.13 -21.58
N SER A 426 -11.76 -19.24 -22.13
CA SER A 426 -11.25 -19.79 -23.39
C SER A 426 -11.30 -18.75 -24.52
N GLY A 427 -10.22 -18.66 -25.30
CA GLY A 427 -10.09 -17.69 -26.39
C GLY A 427 -9.94 -16.23 -25.94
N SER A 428 -9.70 -15.96 -24.65
CA SER A 428 -9.43 -14.60 -24.15
C SER A 428 -7.97 -14.13 -24.34
N GLY A 429 -7.06 -15.05 -24.69
CA GLY A 429 -5.61 -14.83 -24.67
C GLY A 429 -4.97 -15.08 -23.30
N THR A 430 -5.76 -15.48 -22.30
CA THR A 430 -5.26 -15.94 -21.00
C THR A 430 -4.79 -17.38 -21.11
N HIS A 431 -3.59 -17.66 -20.60
CA HIS A 431 -2.98 -18.99 -20.60
C HIS A 431 -2.89 -19.57 -19.19
N LYS A 432 -2.74 -18.72 -18.18
CA LYS A 432 -2.59 -19.13 -16.79
C LYS A 432 -3.34 -18.22 -15.84
N ILE A 433 -3.90 -18.80 -14.79
CA ILE A 433 -4.53 -18.09 -13.69
C ILE A 433 -3.86 -18.52 -12.38
N ILE A 434 -3.50 -17.54 -11.56
CA ILE A 434 -3.01 -17.77 -10.21
C ILE A 434 -3.96 -17.07 -9.26
N MET A 435 -4.61 -17.85 -8.38
CA MET A 435 -5.57 -17.33 -7.42
C MET A 435 -5.01 -17.34 -6.00
N TYR A 436 -5.30 -16.29 -5.24
CA TYR A 436 -4.73 -16.03 -3.92
C TYR A 436 -5.79 -15.86 -2.84
N GLU A 437 -5.42 -16.13 -1.60
CA GLU A 437 -6.11 -15.56 -0.43
C GLU A 437 -5.80 -14.06 -0.30
N PRO A 438 -6.72 -13.28 0.29
CA PRO A 438 -6.42 -11.91 0.72
C PRO A 438 -5.25 -11.91 1.72
N CYS A 439 -4.19 -11.17 1.42
CA CYS A 439 -2.96 -11.16 2.22
C CYS A 439 -2.95 -10.13 3.36
N ASP A 440 -3.66 -9.01 3.17
CA ASP A 440 -3.64 -7.85 4.07
C ASP A 440 -5.05 -7.27 4.23
N SER A 441 -5.27 -6.52 5.31
CA SER A 441 -6.55 -5.85 5.51
C SER A 441 -6.76 -4.77 4.45
N PRO A 442 -7.97 -4.65 3.87
CA PRO A 442 -8.35 -3.51 3.04
C PRO A 442 -7.99 -2.14 3.64
N ALA A 443 -7.93 -2.01 4.97
CA ALA A 443 -7.47 -0.80 5.66
C ALA A 443 -6.05 -0.36 5.23
N VAL A 444 -5.13 -1.30 4.98
CA VAL A 444 -3.81 -1.00 4.41
C VAL A 444 -3.94 -0.37 3.03
N GLY A 445 -4.81 -0.94 2.19
CA GLY A 445 -5.11 -0.39 0.86
C GLY A 445 -5.66 1.04 0.91
N ALA A 446 -6.46 1.40 1.93
CA ALA A 446 -6.86 2.79 2.14
C ALA A 446 -5.70 3.71 2.49
N ALA A 447 -4.83 3.30 3.41
CA ALA A 447 -3.68 4.12 3.80
C ALA A 447 -2.76 4.38 2.60
N VAL A 448 -2.57 3.35 1.75
CA VAL A 448 -1.82 3.45 0.49
C VAL A 448 -2.48 4.41 -0.49
N LEU A 449 -3.80 4.33 -0.66
CA LEU A 449 -4.55 5.28 -1.48
C LEU A 449 -4.35 6.71 -0.99
N ALA A 450 -4.53 6.94 0.31
CA ALA A 450 -4.39 8.25 0.93
C ALA A 450 -2.97 8.83 0.77
N ALA A 451 -1.94 8.01 0.91
CA ALA A 451 -0.55 8.40 0.70
C ALA A 451 -0.25 8.78 -0.75
N LYS A 452 -0.76 7.98 -1.70
CA LYS A 452 -0.63 8.23 -3.13
C LYS A 452 -1.33 9.52 -3.55
N GLU A 453 -2.59 9.69 -3.19
CA GLU A 453 -3.39 10.85 -3.59
C GLU A 453 -2.90 12.16 -2.97
N ARG A 454 -2.34 12.11 -1.75
CA ARG A 454 -1.90 13.32 -1.07
C ARG A 454 -0.53 13.80 -1.56
N ASN A 455 0.47 12.94 -1.52
CA ASN A 455 1.87 13.33 -1.69
C ASN A 455 2.62 12.45 -2.71
N GLY A 456 1.94 11.56 -3.43
CA GLY A 456 2.60 10.58 -4.30
C GLY A 456 3.52 9.63 -3.52
N ILE A 457 3.28 9.46 -2.21
CA ILE A 457 4.13 8.63 -1.35
C ILE A 457 3.76 7.17 -1.56
N TYR A 458 4.80 6.38 -1.82
CA TYR A 458 4.69 4.93 -1.84
C TYR A 458 4.90 4.37 -0.43
N LEU A 459 3.86 3.74 0.12
CA LEU A 459 3.98 2.96 1.34
C LEU A 459 4.37 1.54 0.98
N GLU A 460 5.46 1.04 1.56
CA GLU A 460 5.92 -0.33 1.31
C GLU A 460 4.91 -1.32 1.91
N GLN A 461 4.35 -2.19 1.07
CA GLN A 461 3.43 -3.25 1.51
C GLN A 461 4.17 -4.59 1.48
N LYS A 462 4.41 -5.18 2.66
CA LYS A 462 5.04 -6.51 2.78
C LYS A 462 4.00 -7.61 2.57
N VAL A 463 3.57 -7.73 1.33
CA VAL A 463 2.49 -8.65 0.93
C VAL A 463 3.05 -10.07 0.76
N LYS A 464 2.81 -10.95 1.73
CA LYS A 464 2.97 -12.40 1.53
C LYS A 464 1.70 -12.96 0.88
N LYS A 465 1.76 -13.24 -0.43
CA LYS A 465 0.63 -13.84 -1.15
C LYS A 465 0.57 -15.35 -0.91
N ASN A 466 -0.55 -15.83 -0.37
CA ASN A 466 -0.83 -17.26 -0.25
C ASN A 466 -1.53 -17.73 -1.53
N VAL A 467 -0.84 -18.53 -2.35
CA VAL A 467 -1.42 -19.13 -3.56
C VAL A 467 -2.39 -20.23 -3.14
N LEU A 468 -3.63 -20.14 -3.60
CA LEU A 468 -4.65 -21.16 -3.39
C LEU A 468 -4.70 -22.18 -4.52
N ARG A 469 -4.44 -21.74 -5.75
CA ARG A 469 -4.51 -22.57 -6.96
C ARG A 469 -3.84 -21.90 -8.13
N GLU A 470 -3.31 -22.74 -9.01
CA GLU A 470 -2.79 -22.39 -10.32
C GLU A 470 -3.54 -23.23 -11.36
N ILE A 471 -3.96 -22.57 -12.44
CA ILE A 471 -4.77 -23.20 -13.48
C ILE A 471 -4.17 -22.79 -14.82
N ASP A 472 -3.75 -23.78 -15.59
CA ASP A 472 -3.39 -23.62 -16.99
C ASP A 472 -4.67 -23.81 -17.84
N LEU A 473 -4.93 -22.88 -18.76
CA LEU A 473 -6.16 -22.77 -19.55
C LEU A 473 -6.08 -23.38 -20.95
#